data_AF-A0A914FMF0-F1
#
_entry.id   AF-A0A914FMF0-F1
#
_cell.length_a   1.000
_cell.length_b   1.000
_cell.length_c   1.000
_cell.angle_alpha   90.00
_cell.angle_beta   90.00
_cell.angle_gamma   90.00
#
_symmetry.space_group_name_H-M   'P 1'
#
loop_
_entity.id
_entity.type
_entity.pdbx_description
1 polymer ?
#
loop_
_entity_poly.entity_id
_entity_poly.type
_entity_poly.pdbx_seq_one_letter_code
_entity_poly.pdbx_strand_id
1 'polypeptide(L)'
;MNCERAWTSLIQSDSYISAIGVACRSLCDYYPGYMRSLMQLSMGNVSSPCNYLRISSAAILSALITRCPGENNGQFDETILDKVVEELQHFVKDRHLLVRKLAIRGYTAIGTLASSMPNGNSIAQKYAQIAFEAALNGLDDAYDRKDEI
;
A
#
# COMPACT_ATOMS: atom_id res chain seq x y z
N MET A 1 -16.39 -18.91 19.20
CA MET A 1 -16.13 -19.79 18.04
C MET A 1 -16.43 -19.08 16.71
N ASN A 2 -15.91 -17.86 16.51
CA ASN A 2 -16.26 -16.97 15.37
C ASN A 2 -15.03 -16.46 14.57
N CYS A 3 -13.81 -16.69 15.06
CA CYS A 3 -12.59 -16.23 14.38
C CYS A 3 -12.29 -17.05 13.11
N GLU A 4 -12.53 -18.37 13.11
CA GLU A 4 -12.24 -19.26 11.98
C GLU A 4 -13.16 -19.02 10.76
N ARG A 5 -14.37 -18.48 10.98
CA ARG A 5 -15.33 -18.16 9.90
C ARG A 5 -14.95 -16.94 9.07
N ALA A 6 -14.21 -15.98 9.65
CA ALA A 6 -13.79 -14.78 8.93
C ALA A 6 -12.73 -15.08 7.85
N TRP A 7 -11.90 -16.10 8.07
CA TRP A 7 -10.86 -16.52 7.14
C TRP A 7 -11.42 -17.42 6.02
N THR A 8 -12.43 -18.22 6.31
CA THR A 8 -13.08 -19.12 5.33
C THR A 8 -13.99 -18.38 4.34
N SER A 9 -14.41 -17.15 4.62
CA SER A 9 -15.19 -16.30 3.70
C SER A 9 -14.34 -15.52 2.67
N LEU A 10 -13.03 -15.75 2.60
CA LEU A 10 -12.14 -15.15 1.60
C LEU A 10 -12.29 -15.86 0.24
N ILE A 11 -13.51 -15.88 -0.30
CA ILE A 11 -13.85 -16.52 -1.58
C ILE A 11 -13.40 -15.62 -2.76
N GLN A 12 -13.21 -14.32 -2.51
CA GLN A 12 -12.77 -13.34 -3.50
C GLN A 12 -11.36 -12.83 -3.16
N SER A 13 -10.50 -12.72 -4.18
CA SER A 13 -9.13 -12.19 -4.09
C SER A 13 -9.06 -10.84 -3.36
N ASP A 14 -10.08 -10.00 -3.54
CA ASP A 14 -10.13 -8.64 -3.01
C ASP A 14 -10.37 -8.62 -1.49
N SER A 15 -10.99 -9.69 -0.96
CA SER A 15 -11.18 -9.88 0.48
C SER A 15 -9.85 -10.17 1.18
N TYR A 16 -8.90 -10.86 0.52
CA TYR A 16 -7.58 -11.14 1.09
C TYR A 16 -6.76 -9.86 1.27
N ILE A 17 -6.76 -8.99 0.26
CA ILE A 17 -6.06 -7.71 0.29
C ILE A 17 -6.61 -6.83 1.41
N SER A 18 -7.93 -6.81 1.56
CA SER A 18 -8.59 -6.04 2.61
C SER A 18 -8.27 -6.59 4.00
N ALA A 19 -8.23 -7.92 4.16
CA ALA A 19 -7.83 -8.58 5.41
C ALA A 19 -6.36 -8.27 5.77
N ILE A 20 -5.43 -8.34 4.80
CA ILE A 20 -4.03 -7.94 4.99
C ILE A 20 -3.96 -6.48 5.45
N GLY A 21 -4.70 -5.59 4.80
CA GLY A 21 -4.71 -4.18 5.16
C GLY A 21 -5.24 -3.92 6.57
N VAL A 22 -6.31 -4.61 6.98
CA VAL A 22 -6.84 -4.54 8.35
C VAL A 22 -5.80 -5.07 9.35
N ALA A 23 -5.24 -6.25 9.09
CA ALA A 23 -4.24 -6.85 9.97
C ALA A 23 -3.00 -5.97 10.14
N CYS A 24 -2.46 -5.41 9.06
CA CYS A 24 -1.30 -4.52 9.11
C CYS A 24 -1.59 -3.24 9.92
N ARG A 25 -2.77 -2.63 9.73
CA ARG A 25 -3.17 -1.46 10.51
C ARG A 25 -3.34 -1.79 11.99
N SER A 26 -3.99 -2.91 12.32
CA SER A 26 -4.12 -3.36 13.72
C SER A 26 -2.75 -3.65 14.35
N LEU A 27 -1.84 -4.30 13.62
CA LEU A 27 -0.49 -4.52 14.12
C LEU A 27 0.26 -3.20 14.34
N CYS A 28 0.03 -2.18 13.51
CA CYS A 28 0.59 -0.86 13.72
C CYS A 28 0.06 -0.19 15.00
N ASP A 29 -1.21 -0.38 15.31
CA ASP A 29 -1.84 0.23 16.49
C ASP A 29 -1.43 -0.47 17.80
N TYR A 30 -1.29 -1.82 17.80
CA TYR A 30 -0.99 -2.60 19.01
C TYR A 30 0.47 -2.99 19.18
N TYR A 31 1.22 -3.10 18.08
CA TYR A 31 2.60 -3.60 18.05
C TYR A 31 3.50 -2.76 17.12
N PRO A 32 3.57 -1.43 17.31
CA PRO A 32 4.25 -0.50 16.40
C PRO A 32 5.73 -0.83 16.17
N GLY A 33 6.41 -1.39 17.17
CA GLY A 33 7.84 -1.73 17.09
C GLY A 33 8.22 -2.72 15.98
N TYR A 34 7.27 -3.52 15.48
CA TYR A 34 7.52 -4.49 14.40
C TYR A 34 7.26 -3.93 13.00
N MET A 35 6.59 -2.78 12.90
CA MET A 35 6.08 -2.30 11.62
C MET A 35 7.18 -1.82 10.68
N ARG A 36 8.24 -1.20 11.21
CA ARG A 36 9.38 -0.79 10.39
C ARG A 36 10.04 -1.98 9.72
N SER A 37 10.28 -3.06 10.47
CA SER A 37 10.85 -4.30 9.92
C SER A 37 9.93 -4.94 8.87
N LEU A 38 8.62 -4.94 9.11
CA LEU A 38 7.64 -5.43 8.14
C LEU A 38 7.66 -4.60 6.84
N MET A 39 7.73 -3.28 6.94
CA MET A 39 7.82 -2.39 5.78
C MET A 39 9.12 -2.60 5.02
N GLN A 40 10.27 -2.67 5.71
CA GLN A 40 11.57 -2.95 5.08
C GLN A 40 11.60 -4.30 4.36
N LEU A 41 11.05 -5.36 4.99
CA LEU A 41 10.91 -6.66 4.35
C LEU A 41 10.02 -6.58 3.10
N SER A 42 8.95 -5.79 3.16
CA SER A 42 8.04 -5.60 2.03
C SER A 42 8.71 -4.84 0.88
N MET A 43 9.48 -3.79 1.18
CA MET A 43 10.29 -3.04 0.21
C MET A 43 11.32 -3.95 -0.49
N GLY A 44 12.00 -4.83 0.26
CA GLY A 44 12.96 -5.78 -0.30
C GLY A 44 12.38 -6.78 -1.30
N ASN A 45 11.05 -6.92 -1.35
CA ASN A 45 10.35 -7.85 -2.24
C ASN A 45 9.77 -7.18 -3.50
N VAL A 46 9.97 -5.87 -3.70
CA VAL A 46 9.39 -5.10 -4.83
C VAL A 46 9.81 -5.66 -6.18
N SER A 47 11.08 -6.04 -6.33
CA SER A 47 11.64 -6.58 -7.58
C SER A 47 11.64 -8.12 -7.64
N SER A 48 10.89 -8.79 -6.75
CA SER A 48 10.88 -10.26 -6.69
C SER A 48 10.36 -10.88 -7.99
N PRO A 49 10.97 -11.97 -8.50
CA PRO A 49 10.43 -12.68 -9.66
C PRO A 49 9.04 -13.28 -9.39
N CYS A 50 8.73 -13.56 -8.11
CA CYS A 50 7.50 -14.18 -7.66
C CYS A 50 6.35 -13.16 -7.54
N ASN A 51 5.26 -13.37 -8.28
CA ASN A 51 4.10 -12.46 -8.26
C ASN A 51 3.47 -12.35 -6.86
N TYR A 52 3.36 -13.45 -6.10
CA TYR A 52 2.73 -13.43 -4.77
C TYR A 52 3.50 -12.57 -3.75
N LEU A 53 4.84 -12.51 -3.84
CA LEU A 53 5.66 -11.64 -3.01
C LEU A 53 5.41 -10.17 -3.36
N ARG A 54 5.43 -9.83 -4.66
CA ARG A 54 5.15 -8.46 -5.11
C ARG A 54 3.73 -8.00 -4.74
N ILE A 55 2.73 -8.86 -4.92
CA ILE A 55 1.33 -8.60 -4.52
C ILE A 55 1.24 -8.34 -3.02
N SER A 56 1.86 -9.19 -2.20
CA SER A 56 1.84 -9.03 -0.73
C SER A 56 2.52 -7.73 -0.31
N SER A 57 3.69 -7.43 -0.88
CA SER A 57 4.40 -6.18 -0.62
C SER A 57 3.59 -4.95 -1.00
N ALA A 58 2.99 -4.93 -2.19
CA ALA A 58 2.15 -3.83 -2.62
C ALA A 58 0.93 -3.66 -1.71
N ALA A 59 0.30 -4.76 -1.27
CA ALA A 59 -0.82 -4.69 -0.33
C ALA A 59 -0.42 -4.12 1.04
N ILE A 60 0.73 -4.57 1.59
CA ILE A 60 1.23 -4.11 2.89
C ILE A 60 1.64 -2.64 2.82
N LEU A 61 2.46 -2.27 1.83
CA LEU A 61 2.97 -0.90 1.70
C LEU A 61 1.84 0.09 1.43
N SER A 62 0.88 -0.24 0.56
CA SER A 62 -0.30 0.60 0.34
C SER A 62 -1.22 0.69 1.56
N ALA A 63 -1.28 -0.34 2.41
CA ALA A 63 -2.07 -0.30 3.63
C ALA A 63 -1.42 0.52 4.76
N LEU A 64 -0.09 0.58 4.78
CA LEU A 64 0.69 1.26 5.83
C LEU A 64 1.14 2.67 5.44
N ILE A 65 0.90 3.12 4.21
CA ILE A 65 1.29 4.46 3.74
C ILE A 65 0.68 5.59 4.57
N THR A 66 -0.48 5.38 5.20
CA THR A 66 -1.10 6.37 6.10
C THR A 66 -0.56 6.35 7.52
N ARG A 67 0.41 5.47 7.81
CA ARG A 67 0.99 5.28 9.14
C ARG A 67 2.50 5.58 9.15
N CYS A 68 3.23 5.08 8.15
CA CYS A 68 4.69 5.23 7.99
C CYS A 68 5.48 5.26 9.31
N PRO A 69 5.41 4.19 10.14
CA PRO A 69 6.04 4.16 11.45
C PRO A 69 7.58 4.20 11.39
N GLY A 70 8.15 5.16 12.10
CA GLY A 70 9.58 5.33 12.37
C GLY A 70 10.11 4.45 13.51
N GLU A 71 11.39 4.60 13.83
CA GLU A 71 12.09 3.81 14.87
C GLU A 71 11.59 4.08 16.30
N ASN A 72 11.05 5.27 16.55
CA ASN A 72 10.64 5.70 17.88
C ASN A 72 9.16 5.38 18.14
N ASN A 73 8.88 4.20 18.69
CA ASN A 73 7.52 3.75 19.07
C ASN A 73 6.48 3.82 17.93
N GLY A 74 6.91 3.73 16.67
CA GLY A 74 6.03 3.79 15.50
C GLY A 74 5.39 5.16 15.26
N GLN A 75 5.99 6.25 15.78
CA GLN A 75 5.62 7.60 15.35
C GLN A 75 5.84 7.77 13.84
N PHE A 76 5.02 8.58 13.20
CA PHE A 76 5.13 8.84 11.77
C PHE A 76 6.53 9.38 11.40
N ASP A 77 7.11 8.82 10.34
CA ASP A 77 8.42 9.16 9.80
C ASP A 77 8.29 9.47 8.29
N GLU A 78 8.46 10.73 7.93
CA GLU A 78 8.34 11.19 6.54
C GLU A 78 9.40 10.55 5.62
N THR A 79 10.58 10.19 6.16
CA THR A 79 11.62 9.53 5.34
C THR A 79 11.21 8.11 4.94
N ILE A 80 10.39 7.45 5.76
CA ILE A 80 9.78 6.18 5.41
C ILE A 80 8.67 6.38 4.38
N LEU A 81 7.87 7.45 4.50
CA LEU A 81 6.89 7.79 3.48
C LEU A 81 7.55 8.01 2.11
N ASP A 82 8.65 8.77 2.05
CA ASP A 82 9.43 8.99 0.82
C ASP A 82 9.81 7.66 0.16
N LYS A 83 10.37 6.73 0.93
CA LYS A 83 10.75 5.39 0.45
C LYS A 83 9.55 4.57 -0.01
N VAL A 84 8.45 4.58 0.75
CA VAL A 84 7.22 3.87 0.36
C VAL A 84 6.71 4.40 -0.97
N VAL A 85 6.68 5.72 -1.15
CA VAL A 85 6.24 6.35 -2.40
C VAL A 85 7.14 5.92 -3.56
N GLU A 86 8.46 5.90 -3.38
CA GLU A 86 9.40 5.39 -4.39
C GLU A 86 9.08 3.94 -4.79
N GLU A 87 8.85 3.04 -3.83
CA GLU A 87 8.47 1.65 -4.13
C GLU A 87 7.09 1.55 -4.81
N LEU A 88 6.13 2.41 -4.45
CA LEU A 88 4.84 2.45 -5.14
C LEU A 88 5.00 2.90 -6.60
N GLN A 89 5.94 3.80 -6.91
CA GLN A 89 6.24 4.16 -8.31
C GLN A 89 6.75 2.95 -9.11
N HIS A 90 7.57 2.10 -8.49
CA HIS A 90 8.00 0.85 -9.09
C HIS A 90 6.82 -0.08 -9.36
N PHE A 91 5.91 -0.23 -8.40
CA PHE A 91 4.74 -1.10 -8.57
C PHE A 91 3.72 -0.62 -9.61
N VAL A 92 3.59 0.69 -9.83
CA VAL A 92 2.72 1.22 -10.91
C VAL A 92 3.18 0.71 -12.29
N LYS A 93 4.46 0.39 -12.45
CA LYS A 93 5.04 -0.15 -13.68
C LYS A 93 5.12 -1.69 -13.69
N ASP A 94 4.53 -2.36 -12.71
CA ASP A 94 4.60 -3.83 -12.62
C ASP A 94 3.86 -4.51 -13.79
N ARG A 95 4.41 -5.63 -14.24
CA ARG A 95 3.79 -6.50 -15.24
C ARG A 95 2.46 -7.12 -14.78
N HIS A 96 2.24 -7.24 -13.47
CA HIS A 96 1.06 -7.84 -12.89
C HIS A 96 0.02 -6.78 -12.52
N LEU A 97 -1.15 -6.81 -13.18
CA LEU A 97 -2.25 -5.86 -13.01
C LEU A 97 -2.60 -5.57 -11.54
N LEU A 98 -2.75 -6.62 -10.72
CA LEU A 98 -3.12 -6.44 -9.31
C LEU A 98 -2.09 -5.63 -8.52
N VAL A 99 -0.80 -5.76 -8.85
CA VAL A 99 0.27 -5.00 -8.18
C VAL A 99 0.14 -3.52 -8.52
N ARG A 100 -0.11 -3.19 -9.80
CA ARG A 100 -0.38 -1.81 -10.24
C ARG A 100 -1.58 -1.20 -9.52
N LYS A 101 -2.70 -1.92 -9.48
CA LYS A 101 -3.94 -1.47 -8.80
C LYS A 101 -3.73 -1.21 -7.30
N LEU A 102 -2.98 -2.08 -6.64
CA LEU A 102 -2.62 -1.91 -5.24
C LEU A 102 -1.76 -0.66 -5.02
N ALA A 103 -0.81 -0.39 -5.91
CA ALA A 103 0.02 0.81 -5.82
C ALA A 103 -0.79 2.09 -5.98
N ILE A 104 -1.68 2.15 -6.98
CA ILE A 104 -2.60 3.28 -7.19
C ILE A 104 -3.48 3.50 -5.95
N ARG A 105 -4.00 2.42 -5.34
CA ARG A 105 -4.73 2.50 -4.06
C ARG A 105 -3.88 3.08 -2.92
N GLY A 106 -2.58 2.80 -2.89
CA GLY A 106 -1.66 3.41 -1.93
C GLY A 106 -1.56 4.93 -2.13
N TYR A 107 -1.40 5.37 -3.38
CA TYR A 107 -1.35 6.80 -3.72
C TYR A 107 -2.61 7.56 -3.30
N THR A 108 -3.79 7.01 -3.52
CA THR A 108 -5.04 7.67 -3.11
C THR A 108 -5.15 7.81 -1.60
N ALA A 109 -4.51 6.92 -0.83
CA ALA A 109 -4.47 7.00 0.62
C ALA A 109 -3.57 8.15 1.14
N ILE A 110 -2.65 8.69 0.33
CA ILE A 110 -1.83 9.87 0.69
C ILE A 110 -2.71 11.10 0.96
N GLY A 111 -3.81 11.28 0.20
CA GLY A 111 -4.76 12.37 0.46
C GLY A 111 -5.43 12.25 1.84
N THR A 112 -5.69 11.02 2.27
CA THR A 112 -6.21 10.74 3.62
C THR A 112 -5.16 11.05 4.69
N LEU A 113 -3.90 10.62 4.46
CA LEU A 113 -2.77 10.95 5.34
C LEU A 113 -2.62 12.47 5.48
N ALA A 114 -2.54 13.20 4.36
CA ALA A 114 -2.38 14.65 4.34
C ALA A 114 -3.50 15.34 5.13
N SER A 115 -4.74 14.87 5.01
CA SER A 115 -5.87 15.45 5.76
C SER A 115 -5.80 15.20 7.27
N SER A 116 -5.05 14.19 7.71
CA SER A 116 -4.93 13.79 9.12
C SER A 116 -3.70 14.37 9.84
N MET A 117 -2.79 15.02 9.13
CA MET A 117 -1.51 15.47 9.66
C MET A 117 -1.41 17.01 9.76
N PRO A 118 -0.74 17.56 10.80
CA PRO A 118 -0.55 19.01 10.93
C PRO A 118 0.21 19.65 9.75
N ASN A 119 1.13 18.92 9.12
CA ASN A 119 1.88 19.33 7.93
C ASN A 119 1.24 18.85 6.61
N GLY A 120 -0.05 18.54 6.63
CA GLY A 120 -0.81 17.94 5.53
C GLY A 120 -0.65 18.61 4.16
N ASN A 121 -0.69 19.94 4.13
CA ASN A 121 -0.56 20.70 2.87
C ASN A 121 0.80 20.47 2.19
N SER A 122 1.88 20.32 2.96
CA SER A 122 3.21 20.04 2.42
C SER A 122 3.30 18.63 1.85
N ILE A 123 2.73 17.64 2.55
CA ILE A 123 2.64 16.25 2.08
C ILE A 123 1.82 16.18 0.79
N ALA A 124 0.65 16.82 0.77
CA ALA A 124 -0.21 16.87 -0.42
C ALA A 124 0.53 17.50 -1.60
N GLN A 125 1.16 18.66 -1.41
CA GLN A 125 1.90 19.34 -2.48
C GLN A 125 3.07 18.51 -3.02
N LYS A 126 3.79 17.81 -2.14
CA LYS A 126 4.96 16.97 -2.50
C LYS A 126 4.57 15.77 -3.36
N TYR A 127 3.44 15.12 -3.06
CA TYR A 127 3.08 13.85 -3.72
C TYR A 127 1.89 13.95 -4.69
N ALA A 128 1.18 15.08 -4.76
CA ALA A 128 -0.01 15.23 -5.61
C ALA A 128 0.29 14.93 -7.09
N GLN A 129 1.41 15.45 -7.62
CA GLN A 129 1.77 15.21 -9.01
C GLN A 129 2.01 13.71 -9.27
N ILE A 130 2.80 13.05 -8.42
CA ILE A 130 3.10 11.61 -8.55
C ILE A 130 1.82 10.78 -8.46
N ALA A 131 0.95 11.08 -7.50
CA ALA A 131 -0.32 10.38 -7.33
C ALA A 131 -1.25 10.56 -8.54
N PHE A 132 -1.28 11.77 -9.12
CA PHE A 132 -2.08 12.07 -10.31
C PHE A 132 -1.55 11.36 -11.55
N GLU A 133 -0.24 11.40 -11.80
CA GLU A 133 0.40 10.69 -12.91
C GLU A 133 0.21 9.16 -12.79
N ALA A 134 0.34 8.61 -11.57
CA ALA A 134 0.07 7.19 -11.32
C ALA A 134 -1.39 6.81 -11.61
N ALA A 135 -2.35 7.66 -11.23
CA ALA A 135 -3.77 7.45 -11.52
C ALA A 135 -4.06 7.51 -13.03
N LEU A 136 -3.49 8.48 -13.75
CA LEU A 136 -3.62 8.59 -15.21
C LEU A 136 -3.07 7.36 -15.93
N ASN A 137 -1.88 6.89 -15.53
CA ASN A 137 -1.29 5.67 -16.10
C ASN A 137 -2.12 4.42 -15.81
N GLY A 138 -2.88 4.41 -14.71
CA GLY A 138 -3.80 3.34 -14.37
C GLY A 138 -5.10 3.32 -15.19
N LEU A 139 -5.45 4.42 -15.88
CA LEU A 139 -6.63 4.50 -16.74
C LEU A 139 -6.39 3.87 -18.13
N ASP A 140 -5.13 3.75 -18.56
CA ASP A 140 -4.73 3.17 -19.85
C ASP A 140 -4.43 1.66 -19.75
N ASP A 141 -5.18 0.94 -18.92
CA ASP A 141 -4.94 -0.50 -18.70
C ASP A 141 -5.67 -1.36 -19.74
N ALA A 142 -5.24 -1.26 -21.00
CA ALA A 142 -5.79 -1.99 -22.14
C ALA A 142 -5.75 -3.54 -22.02
N TYR A 143 -5.18 -4.08 -20.92
CA TYR A 143 -5.09 -5.51 -20.64
C TYR A 143 -5.96 -5.96 -19.46
N ASP A 144 -6.80 -5.08 -18.89
CA ASP A 144 -7.80 -5.52 -17.93
C ASP A 144 -8.92 -6.28 -18.66
N ARG A 145 -8.97 -7.59 -18.46
CA ARG A 145 -10.00 -8.47 -19.03
C ARG A 145 -11.42 -8.13 -18.59
N LYS A 146 -11.59 -7.24 -17.60
CA LYS A 146 -12.89 -6.72 -17.18
C LYS A 146 -13.26 -5.38 -17.83
N ASP A 147 -12.33 -4.76 -18.56
CA ASP A 147 -12.56 -3.53 -19.34
C ASP A 147 -12.94 -3.83 -20.81
N GLU A 148 -13.04 -5.10 -21.19
CA GLU A 148 -13.66 -5.51 -22.45
C GLU A 148 -15.18 -5.27 -22.38
N ILE A 149 -15.65 -4.31 -23.18
CA ILE A 149 -17.07 -4.11 -23.54
C ILE A 149 -17.50 -5.19 -24.54
#